data_AF-A0A6J5TCB7-F1
#
_entry.id   AF-A0A6J5TCB7-F1
#
_cell.length_a   1.000
_cell.length_b   1.000
_cell.length_c   1.000
_cell.angle_alpha   90.00
_cell.angle_beta   90.00
_cell.angle_gamma   90.00
#
_symmetry.space_group_name_H-M   'P 1'
#
loop_
_entity.id
_entity.type
_entity.pdbx_description
1 polymer ?
#
loop_
_entity_poly.entity_id
_entity_poly.type
_entity_poly.pdbx_seq_one_letter_code
_entity_poly.pdbx_strand_id
1 'polypeptide(L)'
;MVVEGRGRYEMAGTCPHLRSQGQAESMDQVQEIQQYRKFSADLSPGDVFVVPAAHPTVIVAQNNNKNNNGNQNQNLRLVGFGINAQNNMRNFVAGQENNIMKEMEREAKQLAFGQEMEQIFSKQKQSYFVPIQQSRLASALDF
;
A
#
# COMPACT_ATOMS: atom_id res chain seq x y z
N MET A 1 2.36 -1.86 15.87
CA MET A 1 2.79 -3.07 16.61
C MET A 1 1.77 -4.17 16.38
N VAL A 2 2.25 -5.39 16.17
CA VAL A 2 1.40 -6.57 16.03
C VAL A 2 1.04 -7.11 17.41
N VAL A 3 -0.27 -7.20 17.69
CA VAL A 3 -0.81 -7.72 18.95
C VAL A 3 -1.16 -9.20 18.81
N GLU A 4 -1.76 -9.57 17.67
CA GLU A 4 -2.23 -10.95 17.41
C GLU A 4 -2.15 -11.24 15.91
N GLY A 5 -2.00 -12.52 15.56
CA GLY A 5 -2.06 -13.00 14.19
C GLY A 5 -0.76 -12.77 13.40
N ARG A 6 -0.81 -13.08 12.11
CA ARG A 6 0.30 -12.92 11.18
C ARG A 6 -0.14 -12.18 9.93
N GLY A 7 0.81 -11.53 9.27
CA GLY A 7 0.50 -10.76 8.07
C GLY A 7 1.73 -10.46 7.25
N ARG A 8 1.51 -9.67 6.20
CA ARG A 8 2.53 -9.04 5.39
C ARG A 8 2.24 -7.56 5.29
N TYR A 9 3.28 -6.77 5.42
CA TYR A 9 3.27 -5.32 5.27
C TYR A 9 3.97 -4.96 3.95
N GLU A 10 3.40 -4.04 3.18
CA GLU A 10 4.07 -3.42 2.04
C GLU A 10 3.85 -1.91 2.02
N MET A 11 4.89 -1.16 1.68
CA MET A 11 4.89 0.29 1.61
C MET A 11 5.68 0.77 0.40
N ALA A 12 5.18 1.81 -0.26
CA ALA A 12 5.94 2.56 -1.25
C ALA A 12 6.61 3.76 -0.57
N GLY A 13 7.91 3.93 -0.78
CA GLY A 13 8.65 5.06 -0.22
C GLY A 13 9.86 5.42 -1.06
N THR A 14 10.41 6.61 -0.80
CA THR A 14 11.65 7.08 -1.42
C THR A 14 12.73 7.10 -0.36
N CYS A 15 13.83 6.39 -0.56
CA CYS A 15 14.95 6.42 0.38
C CYS A 15 16.15 7.14 -0.25
N PRO A 16 16.42 8.40 0.14
CA PRO A 16 17.56 9.16 -0.37
C PRO A 16 18.89 8.45 -0.13
N HIS A 17 19.01 7.70 0.98
CA HIS A 17 20.24 7.00 1.39
C HIS A 17 20.50 5.69 0.64
N LEU A 18 19.52 5.19 -0.13
CA LEU A 18 19.66 4.00 -0.98
C LEU A 18 19.86 4.35 -2.45
N ARG A 19 20.14 5.62 -2.77
CA ARG A 19 20.70 6.02 -4.08
C ARG A 19 21.96 5.19 -4.28
N SER A 20 21.96 4.33 -5.29
CA SER A 20 23.11 3.48 -5.59
C SER A 20 24.35 4.35 -5.70
N GLN A 21 25.44 3.92 -5.06
CA GLN A 21 26.81 4.39 -5.29
C GLN A 21 27.29 4.03 -6.72
N GLY A 22 26.51 4.37 -7.74
CA GLY A 22 26.75 3.96 -9.12
C GLY A 22 26.03 4.89 -10.06
N GLN A 23 26.47 6.15 -10.10
CA GLN A 23 26.46 7.10 -11.22
C GLN A 23 26.71 8.50 -10.66
N ALA A 24 27.93 8.71 -10.17
CA ALA A 24 28.53 10.03 -10.30
C ALA A 24 29.04 10.09 -11.74
N GLU A 25 28.35 10.85 -12.59
CA GLU A 25 28.88 11.61 -13.74
C GLU A 25 27.75 11.96 -14.71
N SER A 26 27.13 13.12 -14.49
CA SER A 26 26.86 14.15 -15.50
C SER A 26 25.98 15.23 -14.88
N MET A 27 26.55 16.43 -14.71
CA MET A 27 25.80 17.65 -14.51
C MET A 27 25.13 17.98 -15.84
N ASP A 28 23.84 17.68 -15.97
CA ASP A 28 22.91 18.40 -16.84
C ASP A 28 21.47 18.09 -16.40
N GLN A 29 20.55 19.03 -16.65
CA GLN A 29 19.21 19.14 -16.09
C GLN A 29 18.29 17.92 -16.32
N VAL A 30 18.47 16.84 -15.57
CA VAL A 30 17.51 15.74 -15.51
C VAL A 30 16.57 15.98 -14.35
N GLN A 31 15.30 16.26 -14.68
CA GLN A 31 14.14 16.23 -13.81
C GLN A 31 14.31 15.12 -12.77
N GLU A 32 14.32 15.47 -11.47
CA GLU A 32 14.58 14.52 -10.39
C GLU A 32 13.47 13.46 -10.38
N ILE A 33 13.66 12.35 -11.13
CA ILE A 33 12.69 11.24 -11.16
C ILE A 33 12.73 10.60 -9.78
N GLN A 34 11.75 10.97 -8.96
CA GLN A 34 11.61 10.43 -7.62
C GLN A 34 11.17 8.97 -7.71
N GLN A 35 12.15 8.06 -7.66
CA GLN A 35 11.91 6.63 -7.75
C GLN A 35 11.33 6.09 -6.44
N TYR A 36 10.09 5.61 -6.49
CA TYR A 36 9.50 4.84 -5.42
C TYR A 36 10.12 3.44 -5.36
N ARG A 37 10.36 2.95 -4.15
CA ARG A 37 10.78 1.57 -3.89
C ARG A 37 9.79 0.90 -2.97
N LYS A 38 9.65 -0.41 -3.16
CA LYS A 38 8.85 -1.28 -2.31
C LYS A 38 9.64 -1.68 -1.07
N PHE A 39 9.06 -1.41 0.09
CA PHE A 39 9.49 -1.95 1.37
C PHE A 39 8.47 -2.99 1.81
N SER A 40 8.91 -4.19 2.16
CA SER A 40 8.01 -5.26 2.61
C SER A 40 8.59 -6.06 3.76
N ALA A 41 7.73 -6.52 4.65
CA ALA A 41 8.09 -7.39 5.76
C ALA A 41 6.94 -8.34 6.10
N ASP A 42 7.26 -9.55 6.56
CA ASP A 42 6.29 -10.40 7.23
C ASP A 42 6.12 -9.92 8.69
N LEU A 43 4.90 -10.05 9.22
CA LEU A 43 4.49 -9.54 10.52
C LEU A 43 4.11 -10.68 11.46
N SER A 44 4.65 -10.67 12.67
CA SER A 44 4.35 -11.57 13.78
C SER A 44 4.14 -10.82 15.10
N PRO A 45 3.47 -11.42 16.11
CA PRO A 45 3.21 -10.75 17.39
C PRO A 45 4.49 -10.21 18.03
N GLY A 46 4.46 -8.95 18.48
CA GLY A 46 5.61 -8.23 19.02
C GLY A 46 6.33 -7.34 18.00
N ASP A 47 6.15 -7.57 16.69
CA ASP A 47 6.80 -6.75 15.67
C ASP A 47 6.28 -5.31 15.68
N VAL A 48 7.21 -4.37 15.49
CA VAL A 48 6.95 -2.94 15.35
C VAL A 48 7.45 -2.48 13.99
N PHE A 49 6.62 -1.72 13.29
CA PHE A 49 6.97 -1.09 12.03
C PHE A 49 6.46 0.36 12.04
N VAL A 50 7.08 1.20 11.22
CA VAL A 50 6.78 2.63 11.11
C VAL A 50 6.20 2.89 9.72
N VAL A 51 5.07 3.60 9.68
CA VAL A 51 4.50 4.16 8.46
C VAL A 51 4.70 5.67 8.52
N PRO A 52 5.67 6.23 7.78
CA PRO A 52 5.85 7.68 7.75
C PRO A 52 4.64 8.37 7.12
N ALA A 53 4.44 9.65 7.44
CA ALA A 53 3.39 10.45 6.81
C ALA A 53 3.55 10.45 5.28
N ALA A 54 2.43 10.46 4.56
CA ALA A 54 2.37 10.46 3.09
C ALA A 54 3.00 9.23 2.38
N HIS A 55 3.19 8.10 3.07
CA HIS A 55 3.68 6.86 2.45
C HIS A 55 2.53 5.85 2.21
N PRO A 56 2.18 5.55 0.95
CA PRO A 56 1.17 4.53 0.64
C PRO A 56 1.56 3.18 1.23
N THR A 57 0.60 2.54 1.92
CA THR A 57 0.84 1.32 2.69
C THR A 57 -0.35 0.37 2.54
N VAL A 58 -0.05 -0.92 2.45
CA VAL A 58 -1.02 -2.01 2.50
C VAL A 58 -0.59 -3.04 3.56
N ILE A 59 -1.58 -3.59 4.26
CA ILE A 59 -1.38 -4.65 5.24
C ILE A 59 -2.29 -5.81 4.86
N VAL A 60 -1.70 -6.99 4.79
CA VAL A 60 -2.32 -8.21 4.30
C VAL A 60 -2.33 -9.21 5.45
N ALA A 61 -3.50 -9.56 5.97
CA ALA A 61 -3.61 -10.62 6.98
C ALA A 61 -3.32 -11.99 6.32
N GLN A 62 -2.45 -12.78 6.94
CA GLN A 62 -2.18 -14.14 6.49
C GLN A 62 -3.20 -15.08 7.12
N ASN A 63 -3.97 -15.77 6.27
CA ASN A 63 -4.88 -16.82 6.72
C ASN A 63 -4.25 -18.20 6.48
N ASN A 64 -3.92 -18.89 7.56
CA ASN A 64 -3.35 -20.23 7.52
C ASN A 64 -4.44 -21.29 7.34
N ASN A 65 -5.20 -21.24 6.25
CA ASN A 65 -6.24 -22.22 5.96
C ASN A 65 -5.77 -23.27 4.94
N LYS A 66 -4.55 -23.79 5.13
CA LYS A 66 -4.00 -24.87 4.28
C LYS A 66 -4.17 -26.28 4.85
N ASN A 67 -4.60 -26.44 6.10
CA ASN A 67 -4.80 -27.74 6.72
C ASN A 67 -6.24 -27.85 7.21
N ASN A 68 -6.99 -28.77 6.59
CA ASN A 68 -8.42 -29.05 6.77
C ASN A 68 -8.81 -29.62 8.14
N ASN A 69 -8.43 -28.96 9.23
CA ASN A 69 -9.01 -29.18 10.56
C ASN A 69 -9.44 -27.81 11.07
N GLY A 70 -10.62 -27.38 10.62
CA GLY A 70 -11.10 -26.02 10.81
C GLY A 70 -11.13 -25.63 12.28
N ASN A 71 -10.27 -24.70 12.70
CA ASN A 71 -10.61 -23.72 13.74
C ASN A 71 -9.60 -22.59 14.02
N GLN A 72 -8.86 -22.03 13.06
CA GLN A 72 -8.02 -20.85 13.38
C GLN A 72 -7.97 -19.85 12.22
N ASN A 73 -9.09 -19.16 11.98
CA ASN A 73 -9.09 -17.91 11.24
C ASN A 73 -8.36 -16.88 12.13
N GLN A 74 -7.04 -16.75 11.98
CA GLN A 74 -6.26 -15.85 12.84
C GLN A 74 -6.37 -14.43 12.32
N ASN A 75 -7.19 -13.62 12.98
CA ASN A 75 -7.27 -12.20 12.70
C ASN A 75 -5.92 -11.54 12.99
N LEU A 76 -5.43 -10.72 12.05
CA LEU A 76 -4.31 -9.83 12.33
C LEU A 76 -4.82 -8.63 13.12
N ARG A 77 -4.36 -8.46 14.36
CA ARG A 77 -4.69 -7.30 15.20
C ARG A 77 -3.45 -6.44 15.40
N LEU A 78 -3.60 -5.15 15.13
CA LEU A 78 -2.53 -4.17 15.22
C LEU A 78 -2.94 -3.02 16.15
N VAL A 79 -1.97 -2.49 16.89
CA VAL A 79 -2.09 -1.21 17.59
C VAL A 79 -1.11 -0.21 16.98
N GLY A 80 -1.57 1.01 16.73
CA GLY A 80 -0.78 2.09 16.14
C GLY A 80 -0.86 3.35 16.98
N PHE A 81 0.27 4.02 17.15
CA PHE A 81 0.36 5.33 17.79
C PHE A 81 0.60 6.39 16.71
N GLY A 82 -0.35 7.30 16.54
CA GLY A 82 -0.24 8.41 15.61
C GLY A 82 0.54 9.57 16.22
N ILE A 83 1.68 9.91 15.64
CA ILE A 83 2.45 11.11 16.00
C ILE A 83 2.00 12.26 15.07
N ASN A 84 1.87 13.48 15.61
CA ASN A 84 1.32 14.64 14.88
C ASN A 84 -0.08 14.38 14.30
N ALA A 85 -0.95 13.74 15.09
CA ALA A 85 -2.24 13.25 14.62
C ALA A 85 -3.33 14.33 14.47
N GLN A 86 -3.09 15.56 14.91
CA GLN A 86 -4.07 16.64 14.78
C GLN A 86 -4.37 16.88 13.30
N ASN A 87 -5.65 16.80 12.92
CA ASN A 87 -6.13 16.91 11.54
C ASN A 87 -5.55 15.87 10.57
N ASN A 88 -5.01 14.75 11.07
CA ASN A 88 -4.51 13.69 10.19
C ASN A 88 -5.67 13.00 9.45
N MET A 89 -5.56 12.93 8.12
CA MET A 89 -6.53 12.23 7.27
C MET A 89 -5.93 10.93 6.74
N ARG A 90 -6.78 9.90 6.62
CA ARG A 90 -6.44 8.68 5.91
C ARG A 90 -7.07 8.73 4.53
N ASN A 91 -6.22 8.87 3.51
CA ASN A 91 -6.64 8.87 2.11
C ASN A 91 -6.52 7.47 1.53
N PHE A 92 -7.63 6.88 1.10
CA PHE A 92 -7.59 5.61 0.38
C PHE A 92 -7.37 5.86 -1.12
N VAL A 93 -6.59 5.02 -1.77
CA VAL A 93 -6.30 5.10 -3.22
C VAL A 93 -7.04 4.04 -4.04
N ALA A 94 -7.84 3.20 -3.36
CA ALA A 94 -8.66 2.15 -3.94
C ALA A 94 -9.88 1.89 -3.04
N GLY A 95 -10.90 1.23 -3.60
CA GLY A 95 -12.16 0.96 -2.91
C GLY A 95 -13.30 1.83 -3.41
N GLN A 96 -14.51 1.52 -2.95
CA GLN A 96 -15.72 2.22 -3.39
C GLN A 96 -15.89 3.59 -2.72
N GLU A 97 -15.61 3.67 -1.42
CA GLU A 97 -15.77 4.84 -0.56
C GLU A 97 -14.41 5.47 -0.22
N ASN A 98 -14.39 6.81 -0.06
CA ASN A 98 -13.22 7.61 0.31
C ASN A 98 -11.94 7.33 -0.50
N ASN A 99 -12.12 6.91 -1.75
CA ASN A 99 -11.05 6.72 -2.71
C ASN A 99 -10.78 8.04 -3.43
N ILE A 100 -9.66 8.69 -3.11
CA ILE A 100 -9.29 9.99 -3.69
C ILE A 100 -9.14 9.94 -5.22
N MET A 101 -8.84 8.76 -5.77
CA MET A 101 -8.75 8.58 -7.23
C MET A 101 -10.12 8.69 -7.91
N LYS A 102 -11.22 8.47 -7.18
CA LYS A 102 -12.58 8.67 -7.69
C LYS A 102 -13.05 10.12 -7.55
N GLU A 103 -12.48 10.87 -6.61
CA GLU A 103 -12.80 12.29 -6.37
C GLU A 103 -12.13 13.22 -7.38
N MET A 104 -11.07 12.77 -8.05
CA MET A 104 -10.44 13.49 -9.15
C MET A 104 -11.42 13.75 -10.29
N GLU A 105 -11.44 14.99 -10.80
CA GLU A 105 -12.23 15.38 -11.97
C GLU A 105 -11.96 14.43 -13.15
N ARG A 106 -13.00 14.11 -13.91
CA ARG A 106 -12.95 13.13 -14.99
C ARG A 106 -11.88 13.49 -16.01
N GLU A 107 -11.83 14.75 -16.42
CA GLU A 107 -10.90 15.28 -17.42
C GLU A 107 -9.45 15.15 -16.93
N ALA A 108 -9.19 15.51 -15.66
CA ALA A 108 -7.87 15.39 -15.06
C ALA A 108 -7.42 13.92 -14.94
N LYS A 109 -8.34 13.03 -14.57
CA LYS A 109 -8.08 11.57 -14.47
C LYS A 109 -7.79 10.96 -15.83
N GLN A 110 -8.53 11.36 -16.87
CA GLN A 110 -8.29 10.92 -18.24
C GLN A 110 -6.95 11.42 -18.77
N LEU A 111 -6.57 12.65 -18.44
CA LEU A 111 -5.26 13.20 -18.80
C LEU A 111 -4.12 12.45 -18.12
N ALA A 112 -4.28 12.09 -16.84
CA ALA A 112 -3.24 11.43 -16.06
C ALA A 112 -3.08 9.93 -16.38
N PHE A 113 -4.19 9.22 -16.62
CA PHE A 113 -4.20 7.74 -16.68
C PHE A 113 -4.90 7.15 -17.92
N GLY A 114 -5.51 7.97 -18.77
CA GLY A 114 -6.27 7.52 -19.93
C GLY A 114 -7.77 7.27 -19.67
N GLN A 115 -8.52 7.06 -20.75
CA GLN A 115 -9.99 7.02 -20.72
C GLN A 115 -10.58 5.83 -19.95
N GLU A 116 -9.89 4.70 -19.92
CA GLU A 116 -10.37 3.46 -19.29
C GLU A 116 -10.37 3.52 -17.76
N MET A 117 -9.72 4.53 -17.17
CA MET A 117 -9.42 4.55 -15.75
C MET A 117 -10.67 4.68 -14.86
N GLU A 118 -11.71 5.36 -15.35
CA GLU A 118 -12.99 5.50 -14.63
C GLU A 118 -13.63 4.13 -14.35
N GLN A 119 -13.54 3.22 -15.34
CA GLN A 119 -14.03 1.86 -15.20
C GLN A 119 -13.15 1.08 -14.22
N ILE A 120 -11.81 1.22 -14.31
CA ILE A 120 -10.86 0.50 -13.46
C ILE A 120 -11.05 0.86 -11.98
N PHE A 121 -11.08 2.15 -11.62
CA PHE A 121 -11.29 2.58 -10.23
C PHE A 121 -12.65 2.15 -9.67
N SER A 122 -13.63 1.91 -10.54
CA SER A 122 -14.97 1.49 -10.16
C SER A 122 -15.15 -0.04 -10.06
N LYS A 123 -14.13 -0.85 -10.38
CA LYS A 123 -14.22 -2.33 -10.34
C LYS A 123 -14.32 -2.88 -8.92
N GLN A 124 -13.60 -2.29 -7.97
CA GLN A 124 -13.67 -2.70 -6.57
C GLN A 124 -14.94 -2.15 -5.91
N LYS A 125 -15.80 -3.04 -5.41
CA LYS A 125 -17.10 -2.71 -4.81
C LYS A 125 -17.07 -2.64 -3.27
N GLN A 126 -15.98 -3.09 -2.66
CA GLN A 126 -15.77 -3.02 -1.21
C GLN A 126 -14.82 -1.86 -0.88
N SER A 127 -14.82 -1.43 0.39
CA SER A 127 -14.02 -0.30 0.86
C SER A 127 -13.22 -0.71 2.09
N TYR A 128 -12.08 -0.03 2.30
CA TYR A 128 -11.21 -0.14 3.48
C TYR A 128 -10.51 -1.48 3.67
N PHE A 129 -11.27 -2.57 3.78
CA PHE A 129 -10.80 -3.95 3.94
C PHE A 129 -11.49 -4.83 2.89
N VAL A 130 -10.68 -5.53 2.10
CA VAL A 130 -11.15 -6.36 0.99
C VAL A 130 -10.50 -7.75 1.07
N PRO A 131 -11.19 -8.81 0.62
CA PRO A 131 -10.62 -10.14 0.58
C PRO A 131 -9.43 -10.18 -0.38
N ILE A 132 -8.37 -10.86 0.02
CA ILE A 132 -7.23 -11.12 -0.84
C ILE A 132 -7.66 -12.15 -1.88
N GLN A 133 -7.70 -11.75 -3.15
CA GLN A 133 -7.82 -12.72 -4.24
C GLN A 133 -6.45 -13.38 -4.44
N GLN A 134 -6.32 -14.66 -4.08
CA GLN A 134 -5.07 -15.43 -4.20
C GLN A 134 -4.49 -15.44 -5.63
N SER A 135 -5.29 -15.16 -6.66
CA SER A 135 -4.84 -15.07 -8.05
C SER A 135 -4.08 -13.79 -8.42
N ARG A 136 -3.92 -12.80 -7.51
CA ARG A 136 -3.32 -11.49 -7.82
C ARG A 136 -2.13 -11.07 -6.96
N LEU A 137 -1.59 -11.94 -6.10
CA LEU A 137 -0.39 -11.58 -5.32
C LEU A 137 0.88 -11.47 -6.19
N ALA A 138 0.87 -12.04 -7.39
CA ALA A 138 1.99 -11.98 -8.32
C ALA A 138 2.00 -10.75 -9.25
N SER A 139 0.97 -9.90 -9.23
CA SER A 139 0.80 -8.88 -10.28
C SER A 139 0.27 -7.54 -9.81
N ALA A 140 0.01 -7.35 -8.51
CA ALA A 140 -0.61 -6.12 -8.04
C ALA A 140 0.32 -4.90 -8.03
N LEU A 141 1.65 -5.07 -8.07
CA LEU A 141 2.61 -3.97 -7.86
C LEU A 141 3.96 -4.15 -8.58
N ASP A 142 4.05 -5.04 -9.57
CA ASP A 142 5.21 -5.04 -10.46
C ASP A 142 5.01 -3.91 -11.49
N PHE A 143 5.49 -2.72 -11.14
CA PHE A 143 5.69 -1.59 -12.05
C PHE A 143 7.17 -1.51 -12.44
#